data_AF-A0A4Q4PD62-F1
#
_entry.id   AF-A0A4Q4PD62-F1
#
_cell.length_a   1.000
_cell.length_b   1.000
_cell.length_c   1.000
_cell.angle_alpha   90.00
_cell.angle_beta   90.00
_cell.angle_gamma   90.00
#
_symmetry.space_group_name_H-M   'P 1'
#
loop_
_entity.id
_entity.type
_entity.pdbx_description
1 polymer ?
#
loop_
_entity_poly.entity_id
_entity_poly.type
_entity_poly.pdbx_seq_one_letter_code
_entity_poly.pdbx_strand_id
1 'polypeptide(L)'
;MLSNSILTLAFLPLSLAHFQLKFPAARGFTDDTEGNFPCGGFNDVQQQRTDFPIGGGPIQLHMEHPQTNVAVYMAIGDNPGDGFSIVAQQQLQVSGLGDFCLGSVAVPAGLNVSDGTKASIQVVTNNHEAGGLYQCADVTLVNNAQINFSEDCKNQTGMSVTQENISGNPNGTSSTDASPSSATSGGAASATPTTGAATQAKVASWALGAVGLAGMALL
;
A
#
# COMPACT_ATOMS: atom_id res chain seq x y z
N MET A 1 3.26 7.50 -51.45
CA MET A 1 2.18 7.71 -50.47
C MET A 1 2.61 7.02 -49.17
N LEU A 2 3.43 7.68 -48.34
CA LEU A 2 3.80 7.16 -47.03
C LEU A 2 2.75 7.66 -46.03
N SER A 3 1.92 6.74 -45.52
CA SER A 3 0.96 7.03 -44.47
C SER A 3 1.70 7.12 -43.14
N ASN A 4 1.89 8.34 -42.63
CA ASN A 4 2.41 8.57 -41.28
C ASN A 4 1.32 8.19 -40.27
N SER A 5 1.36 6.96 -39.75
CA SER A 5 0.56 6.58 -38.59
C SER A 5 1.14 7.26 -37.34
N ILE A 6 0.48 8.32 -36.89
CA ILE A 6 0.76 8.97 -35.60
C ILE A 6 0.19 8.05 -34.52
N LEU A 7 1.07 7.33 -33.81
CA LEU A 7 0.70 6.54 -32.64
C LEU A 7 0.54 7.48 -31.45
N THR A 8 -0.69 7.93 -31.18
CA THR A 8 -1.00 8.72 -29.98
C THR A 8 -0.92 7.81 -28.76
N LEU A 9 0.17 7.91 -28.00
CA LEU A 9 0.32 7.26 -26.70
C LEU A 9 -0.56 8.00 -25.68
N ALA A 10 -1.77 7.49 -25.44
CA ALA A 10 -2.66 8.02 -24.42
C ALA A 10 -2.07 7.70 -23.04
N PHE A 11 -1.52 8.72 -22.36
CA PHE A 11 -1.21 8.64 -20.94
C PHE A 11 -2.54 8.62 -20.18
N LEU A 12 -2.99 7.45 -19.73
CA LEU A 12 -4.06 7.39 -18.74
C LEU A 12 -3.50 7.96 -17.42
N PRO A 13 -4.18 8.92 -16.79
CA PRO A 13 -3.81 9.32 -15.44
C PRO A 13 -4.04 8.10 -14.54
N LEU A 14 -3.02 7.68 -13.81
CA LEU A 14 -3.23 6.80 -12.66
C LEU A 14 -4.06 7.62 -11.68
N SER A 15 -5.38 7.41 -11.65
CA SER A 15 -6.20 7.94 -10.56
C SER A 15 -5.78 7.17 -9.33
N LEU A 16 -5.13 7.82 -8.37
CA LEU A 16 -4.78 7.24 -7.07
C LEU A 16 -5.98 7.37 -6.12
N ALA A 17 -6.12 6.40 -5.21
CA ALA A 17 -7.21 6.29 -4.24
C ALA A 17 -7.02 7.19 -3.00
N HIS A 18 -6.70 8.47 -3.21
CA HIS A 18 -6.30 9.38 -2.12
C HIS A 18 -7.31 9.38 -0.99
N PHE A 19 -6.78 9.47 0.22
CA PHE A 19 -7.60 9.54 1.42
C PHE A 19 -6.93 10.46 2.44
N GLN A 20 -7.61 10.76 3.54
CA GLN A 20 -7.02 11.46 4.67
C GLN A 20 -7.39 10.73 5.95
N LEU A 21 -6.39 10.39 6.76
CA LEU A 21 -6.63 9.87 8.11
C LEU A 21 -6.94 11.05 9.04
N LYS A 22 -8.18 11.15 9.49
CA LYS A 22 -8.66 12.24 10.35
C LYS A 22 -8.60 11.90 11.84
N PHE A 23 -8.88 10.65 12.18
CA PHE A 23 -8.75 10.15 13.55
C PHE A 23 -8.26 8.69 13.55
N PRO A 24 -7.29 8.31 14.41
CA PRO A 24 -6.47 9.20 15.24
C PRO A 24 -5.65 10.18 14.41
N ALA A 25 -5.07 11.20 15.04
CA ALA A 25 -4.41 12.29 14.32
C ALA A 25 -3.24 11.74 13.46
N ALA A 26 -3.29 12.01 12.15
CA ALA A 26 -2.25 11.59 11.23
C ALA A 26 -0.93 12.35 11.48
N ARG A 27 0.20 11.73 11.14
CA ARG A 27 1.52 12.39 11.16
C ARG A 27 1.60 13.59 10.21
N GLY A 28 0.79 13.56 9.16
CA GLY A 28 0.71 14.57 8.12
C GLY A 28 0.09 13.99 6.85
N PHE A 29 -0.13 14.84 5.86
CA PHE A 29 -0.72 14.47 4.59
C PHE A 29 -0.24 15.40 3.47
N THR A 30 0.11 14.80 2.32
CA THR A 30 0.36 15.46 1.03
C THR A 30 0.08 14.43 -0.06
N ASP A 31 -0.78 14.74 -1.02
CA ASP A 31 -1.16 13.87 -2.14
C ASP A 31 0.08 13.31 -2.87
N ASP A 32 1.04 14.19 -3.19
CA ASP A 32 2.25 13.86 -3.96
C ASP A 32 3.09 12.73 -3.35
N THR A 33 3.11 12.62 -2.02
CA THR A 33 3.95 11.66 -1.31
C THR A 33 3.16 10.54 -0.66
N GLU A 34 1.83 10.51 -0.78
CA GLU A 34 0.98 9.53 -0.10
C GLU A 34 1.33 8.08 -0.47
N GLY A 35 1.85 7.85 -1.69
CA GLY A 35 2.35 6.55 -2.14
C GLY A 35 3.71 6.12 -1.53
N ASN A 36 4.39 7.00 -0.80
CA ASN A 36 5.70 6.71 -0.22
C ASN A 36 5.53 5.93 1.09
N PHE A 37 5.80 4.64 1.03
CA PHE A 37 5.84 3.77 2.21
C PHE A 37 6.93 4.24 3.22
N PRO A 38 6.70 4.11 4.54
CA PRO A 38 5.50 3.58 5.20
C PRO A 38 4.39 4.60 5.50
N CYS A 39 4.66 5.90 5.51
CA CYS A 39 3.72 6.88 6.09
C CYS A 39 3.44 8.06 5.16
N GLY A 40 3.43 7.83 3.86
CA GLY A 40 3.13 8.86 2.87
C GLY A 40 4.17 9.98 2.84
N GLY A 41 5.43 9.66 3.14
CA GLY A 41 6.52 10.62 3.29
C GLY A 41 6.67 11.23 4.69
N PHE A 42 5.72 11.00 5.61
CA PHE A 42 5.76 11.49 7.00
C PHE A 42 6.35 10.43 7.95
N ASN A 43 7.64 10.12 7.77
CA ASN A 43 8.28 8.97 8.43
C ASN A 43 8.67 9.23 9.89
N ASP A 44 8.78 10.50 10.30
CA ASP A 44 9.09 10.86 11.68
C ASP A 44 7.87 10.70 12.60
N VAL A 45 8.07 10.03 13.73
CA VAL A 45 7.05 9.88 14.77
C VAL A 45 6.69 11.23 15.40
N GLN A 46 5.41 11.43 15.69
CA GLN A 46 4.92 12.60 16.38
C GLN A 46 5.21 12.52 17.89
N GLN A 47 5.62 13.64 18.47
CA GLN A 47 5.83 13.76 19.91
C GLN A 47 4.50 13.71 20.68
N GLN A 48 3.46 14.35 20.12
CA GLN A 48 2.11 14.29 20.65
C GLN A 48 1.38 13.10 20.02
N ARG A 49 1.01 12.13 20.85
CA ARG A 49 0.29 10.92 20.43
C ARG A 49 -1.17 11.00 20.81
N THR A 50 -2.04 10.39 20.02
CA THR A 50 -3.47 10.24 20.36
C THR A 50 -3.65 9.06 21.31
N ASP A 51 -4.42 9.24 22.38
CA ASP A 51 -4.84 8.11 23.22
C ASP A 51 -5.81 7.22 22.44
N PHE A 52 -5.48 5.94 22.27
CA PHE A 52 -6.27 4.99 21.52
C PHE A 52 -6.63 3.78 22.38
N PRO A 53 -7.91 3.40 22.52
CA PRO A 53 -8.30 2.30 23.39
C PRO A 53 -7.75 0.97 22.89
N ILE A 54 -7.13 0.20 23.78
CA ILE A 54 -6.69 -1.18 23.50
C ILE A 54 -7.89 -2.03 23.04
N GLY A 55 -9.04 -1.85 23.69
CA GLY A 55 -10.29 -2.57 23.39
C GLY A 55 -11.01 -2.12 22.11
N GLY A 56 -10.54 -1.07 21.45
CA GLY A 56 -11.08 -0.60 20.18
C GLY A 56 -11.45 0.88 20.18
N GLY A 57 -11.00 1.57 19.13
CA GLY A 57 -11.32 2.97 18.85
C GLY A 57 -11.68 3.18 17.37
N PRO A 58 -12.30 4.32 17.02
CA PRO A 58 -12.63 4.62 15.63
C PRO A 58 -11.38 4.88 14.80
N ILE A 59 -11.47 4.53 13.51
CA ILE A 59 -10.58 5.05 12.47
C ILE A 59 -11.44 5.88 11.53
N GLN A 60 -11.28 7.21 11.56
CA GLN A 60 -11.97 8.14 10.70
C GLN A 60 -11.11 8.47 9.50
N LEU A 61 -11.67 8.23 8.31
CA LEU A 61 -11.07 8.56 7.03
C LEU A 61 -11.91 9.61 6.31
N HIS A 62 -11.28 10.34 5.40
CA HIS A 62 -11.95 11.06 4.32
C HIS A 62 -11.54 10.42 3.00
N MET A 63 -12.50 9.88 2.25
CA MET A 63 -12.26 9.10 1.04
C MET A 63 -12.45 9.96 -0.20
N GLU A 64 -11.45 10.03 -1.07
CA GLU A 64 -11.47 10.88 -2.29
C GLU A 64 -11.57 10.06 -3.57
N HIS A 65 -11.81 8.75 -3.45
CA HIS A 65 -12.00 7.84 -4.57
C HIS A 65 -13.31 7.03 -4.42
N PRO A 66 -14.10 6.84 -5.51
CA PRO A 66 -15.43 6.24 -5.41
C PRO A 66 -15.46 4.80 -4.89
N GLN A 67 -14.37 4.04 -5.07
CA GLN A 67 -14.23 2.68 -4.57
C GLN A 67 -12.78 2.40 -4.18
N THR A 68 -12.57 1.95 -2.95
CA THR A 68 -11.22 1.81 -2.37
C THR A 68 -11.15 0.61 -1.45
N ASN A 69 -10.11 -0.18 -1.61
CA ASN A 69 -9.72 -1.19 -0.64
C ASN A 69 -8.99 -0.50 0.51
N VAL A 70 -9.37 -0.80 1.75
CA VAL A 70 -8.81 -0.21 2.96
C VAL A 70 -8.39 -1.33 3.91
N ALA A 71 -7.19 -1.24 4.48
CA ALA A 71 -6.73 -2.11 5.57
C ALA A 71 -6.06 -1.28 6.66
N VAL A 72 -6.04 -1.79 7.89
CA VAL A 72 -5.37 -1.14 9.02
C VAL A 72 -4.34 -2.09 9.61
N TYR A 73 -3.11 -1.59 9.69
CA TYR A 73 -1.98 -2.27 10.31
C TYR A 73 -1.53 -1.51 11.56
N MET A 74 -0.83 -2.21 12.43
CA MET A 74 -0.21 -1.66 13.62
C MET A 74 1.24 -2.09 13.75
N ALA A 75 2.00 -1.26 14.47
CA ALA A 75 3.30 -1.61 15.01
C ALA A 75 3.38 -1.16 16.47
N ILE A 76 3.86 -2.04 17.35
CA ILE A 76 4.03 -1.73 18.78
C ILE A 76 5.44 -1.19 19.01
N GLY A 77 5.55 -0.09 19.76
CA GLY A 77 6.80 0.56 20.08
C GLY A 77 6.74 2.08 19.91
N ASP A 78 7.77 2.76 20.39
CA ASP A 78 7.88 4.22 20.28
C ASP A 78 8.21 4.64 18.84
N ASN A 79 9.18 3.99 18.20
CA ASN A 79 9.53 4.31 16.82
C ASN A 79 9.69 3.02 16.01
N PRO A 80 8.59 2.52 15.42
CA PRO A 80 8.62 1.24 14.71
C PRO A 80 9.20 1.32 13.29
N GLY A 81 9.53 2.50 12.76
CA GLY A 81 9.98 2.66 11.38
C GLY A 81 8.94 2.11 10.40
N ASP A 82 9.31 1.07 9.66
CA ASP A 82 8.48 0.35 8.69
C ASP A 82 7.83 -0.94 9.24
N GLY A 83 7.95 -1.23 10.53
CA GLY A 83 7.56 -2.48 11.17
C GLY A 83 6.06 -2.80 11.30
N PHE A 84 5.20 -2.24 10.43
CA PHE A 84 3.75 -2.45 10.41
C PHE A 84 3.40 -3.88 9.99
N SER A 85 3.33 -4.79 10.98
CA SER A 85 3.17 -6.24 10.77
C SER A 85 1.92 -6.82 11.43
N ILE A 86 1.25 -6.05 12.29
CA ILE A 86 0.05 -6.49 13.00
C ILE A 86 -1.16 -6.08 12.17
N VAL A 87 -1.98 -7.05 11.75
CA VAL A 87 -3.25 -6.76 11.07
C VAL A 87 -4.30 -6.40 12.11
N ALA A 88 -4.67 -5.12 12.17
CA ALA A 88 -5.70 -4.61 13.07
C ALA A 88 -7.10 -4.71 12.44
N GLN A 89 -7.18 -4.42 11.15
CA GLN A 89 -8.38 -4.58 10.35
C GLN A 89 -8.00 -5.25 9.03
N GLN A 90 -8.59 -6.41 8.77
CA GLN A 90 -8.45 -7.08 7.48
C GLN A 90 -9.04 -6.21 6.38
N GLN A 91 -8.48 -6.31 5.19
CA GLN A 91 -8.90 -5.51 4.05
C GLN A 91 -10.42 -5.59 3.83
N LEU A 92 -11.02 -4.44 3.60
CA LEU A 92 -12.42 -4.27 3.20
C LEU A 92 -12.47 -3.35 1.98
N GLN A 93 -13.56 -3.42 1.22
CA GLN A 93 -13.82 -2.53 0.11
C GLN A 93 -14.90 -1.53 0.52
N VAL A 94 -14.58 -0.24 0.38
CA VAL A 94 -15.49 0.88 0.63
C VAL A 94 -15.92 1.46 -0.70
N SER A 95 -17.20 1.83 -0.81
CA SER A 95 -17.76 2.60 -1.91
C SER A 95 -18.33 3.92 -1.38
N GLY A 96 -18.06 5.02 -2.09
CA GLY A 96 -18.53 6.37 -1.77
C GLY A 96 -17.38 7.38 -1.61
N LEU A 97 -17.76 8.65 -1.50
CA LEU A 97 -16.84 9.78 -1.29
C LEU A 97 -17.17 10.51 0.01
N GLY A 98 -16.13 11.02 0.68
CA GLY A 98 -16.24 11.79 1.91
C GLY A 98 -15.95 10.98 3.17
N ASP A 99 -16.52 11.42 4.28
CA ASP A 99 -16.19 10.88 5.61
C ASP A 99 -16.65 9.42 5.75
N PHE A 100 -15.72 8.55 6.18
CA PHE A 100 -15.99 7.16 6.47
C PHE A 100 -15.31 6.73 7.77
N CYS A 101 -16.09 6.15 8.67
CA CYS A 101 -15.60 5.57 9.90
C CYS A 101 -15.62 4.04 9.82
N LEU A 102 -14.47 3.41 10.02
CA LEU A 102 -14.35 1.94 10.08
C LEU A 102 -15.03 1.33 11.31
N GLY A 103 -15.41 2.17 12.28
CA GLY A 103 -15.91 1.72 13.58
C GLY A 103 -14.77 1.27 14.49
N SER A 104 -15.07 0.37 15.43
CA SER A 104 -14.15 -0.01 16.51
C SER A 104 -13.05 -0.96 16.03
N VAL A 105 -11.85 -0.43 15.79
CA VAL A 105 -10.63 -1.20 15.46
C VAL A 105 -9.84 -1.41 16.75
N ALA A 106 -9.68 -2.67 17.16
CA ALA A 106 -9.01 -3.04 18.42
C ALA A 106 -7.58 -3.55 18.18
N VAL A 107 -6.77 -3.54 19.24
CA VAL A 107 -5.49 -4.26 19.24
C VAL A 107 -5.78 -5.77 19.20
N PRO A 108 -5.23 -6.51 18.22
CA PRO A 108 -5.46 -7.96 18.15
C PRO A 108 -5.04 -8.68 19.43
N ALA A 109 -5.80 -9.72 19.78
CA ALA A 109 -5.52 -10.55 20.94
C ALA A 109 -4.15 -11.23 20.83
N GLY A 110 -3.51 -11.49 21.98
CA GLY A 110 -2.21 -12.18 22.05
C GLY A 110 -1.00 -11.26 21.95
N LEU A 111 -1.20 -9.95 21.76
CA LEU A 111 -0.14 -8.94 21.84
C LEU A 111 0.10 -8.52 23.29
N ASN A 112 1.37 -8.38 23.67
CA ASN A 112 1.75 -7.91 24.99
C ASN A 112 1.72 -6.38 25.05
N VAL A 113 0.52 -5.82 25.24
CA VAL A 113 0.29 -4.37 25.40
C VAL A 113 -0.39 -4.09 26.73
N SER A 114 -0.08 -2.93 27.30
CA SER A 114 -0.71 -2.40 28.51
C SER A 114 -1.01 -0.92 28.35
N ASP A 115 -1.76 -0.36 29.31
CA ASP A 115 -1.97 1.07 29.43
C ASP A 115 -0.64 1.84 29.34
N GLY A 116 -0.57 2.86 28.48
CA GLY A 116 0.64 3.63 28.21
C GLY A 116 1.56 3.05 27.13
N THR A 117 1.24 1.90 26.53
CA THR A 117 2.07 1.31 25.47
C THR A 117 2.02 2.18 24.23
N LYS A 118 3.16 2.64 23.74
CA LYS A 118 3.22 3.39 22.48
C LYS A 118 3.09 2.46 21.28
N ALA A 119 2.39 2.93 20.25
CA ALA A 119 2.23 2.23 18.99
C ALA A 119 2.07 3.23 17.84
N SER A 120 2.11 2.70 16.62
CA SER A 120 1.72 3.43 15.41
C SER A 120 0.69 2.61 14.65
N ILE A 121 -0.33 3.29 14.12
CA ILE A 121 -1.37 2.75 13.24
C ILE A 121 -1.04 3.20 11.82
N GLN A 122 -1.08 2.28 10.85
CA GLN A 122 -0.97 2.58 9.43
C GLN A 122 -2.27 2.20 8.74
N VAL A 123 -2.86 3.15 8.02
CA VAL A 123 -3.96 2.88 7.10
C VAL A 123 -3.36 2.75 5.71
N VAL A 124 -3.76 1.69 5.00
CA VAL A 124 -3.33 1.42 3.63
C VAL A 124 -4.56 1.42 2.74
N THR A 125 -4.51 2.18 1.66
CA THR A 125 -5.57 2.18 0.65
C THR A 125 -5.05 1.88 -0.75
N ASN A 126 -5.94 1.38 -1.61
CA ASN A 126 -5.67 1.14 -3.03
C ASN A 126 -7.01 1.05 -3.80
N ASN A 127 -7.07 1.50 -5.06
CA ASN A 127 -8.28 1.47 -5.90
C ASN A 127 -8.23 0.44 -7.04
N HIS A 128 -7.48 -0.65 -6.88
CA HIS A 128 -7.22 -1.71 -7.85
C HIS A 128 -6.20 -1.36 -8.95
N GLU A 129 -5.76 -0.10 -9.03
CA GLU A 129 -4.61 0.31 -9.85
C GLU A 129 -3.29 0.07 -9.09
N ALA A 130 -2.16 0.09 -9.80
CA ALA A 130 -0.86 -0.19 -9.20
C ALA A 130 -0.45 0.90 -8.17
N GLY A 131 -0.12 0.45 -6.95
CA GLY A 131 0.45 1.29 -5.89
C GLY A 131 -0.54 1.61 -4.76
N GLY A 132 -0.13 1.30 -3.53
CA GLY A 132 -0.86 1.62 -2.31
C GLY A 132 -0.52 3.01 -1.79
N LEU A 133 -1.45 3.56 -1.02
CA LEU A 133 -1.33 4.85 -0.35
C LEU A 133 -1.32 4.64 1.14
N TYR A 134 -0.56 5.48 1.84
CA TYR A 134 -0.22 5.25 3.24
C TYR A 134 -0.36 6.51 4.06
N GLN A 135 -1.04 6.39 5.20
CA GLN A 135 -0.97 7.37 6.25
C GLN A 135 -0.82 6.68 7.59
N CYS A 136 -0.07 7.32 8.48
CA CYS A 136 0.21 6.82 9.81
C CYS A 136 -0.31 7.77 10.88
N ALA A 137 -0.68 7.21 12.01
CA ALA A 137 -0.97 7.94 13.24
C ALA A 137 -0.18 7.31 14.40
N ASP A 138 0.36 8.16 15.27
CA ASP A 138 1.07 7.71 16.46
C ASP A 138 0.15 7.77 17.67
N VAL A 139 0.06 6.65 18.38
CA VAL A 139 -0.90 6.48 19.48
C VAL A 139 -0.22 6.03 20.77
N THR A 140 -0.86 6.37 21.88
CA THR A 140 -0.63 5.75 23.18
C THR A 140 -1.82 4.84 23.43
N LEU A 141 -1.56 3.54 23.54
CA LEU A 141 -2.58 2.54 23.84
C LEU A 141 -3.01 2.68 25.29
N VAL A 142 -4.30 2.86 25.52
CA VAL A 142 -4.87 3.06 26.85
C VAL A 142 -6.04 2.13 27.12
N ASN A 143 -6.34 1.85 28.38
CA ASN A 143 -7.54 1.07 28.74
C ASN A 143 -8.83 1.85 28.47
N ASN A 144 -8.81 3.17 28.71
CA ASN A 144 -9.96 4.06 28.53
C ASN A 144 -9.49 5.35 27.85
N ALA A 145 -9.85 5.56 26.58
CA ALA A 145 -9.64 6.85 25.91
C ALA A 145 -10.92 7.68 25.93
N GLN A 146 -10.79 9.01 26.01
CA GLN A 146 -11.90 9.93 25.82
C GLN A 146 -12.05 10.21 24.31
N ILE A 147 -12.86 9.39 23.63
CA ILE A 147 -13.15 9.56 22.20
C ILE A 147 -14.49 10.26 22.05
N ASN A 148 -14.53 11.31 21.25
CA ASN A 148 -15.78 11.93 20.86
C ASN A 148 -16.33 11.23 19.63
N PHE A 149 -17.03 10.10 19.82
CA PHE A 149 -17.59 9.33 18.70
C PHE A 149 -18.54 10.15 17.80
N SER A 150 -19.15 11.22 18.31
CA SER A 150 -19.98 12.10 17.49
C SER A 150 -19.17 12.97 16.52
N GLU A 151 -17.87 13.13 16.76
CA GLU A 151 -16.95 13.94 15.94
C GLU A 151 -15.95 13.07 15.17
N ASP A 152 -15.43 12.05 15.84
CA ASP A 152 -14.34 11.18 15.40
C ASP A 152 -14.82 9.89 14.72
N CYS A 153 -16.14 9.73 14.51
CA CYS A 153 -16.70 8.57 13.80
C CYS A 153 -17.99 8.93 13.07
N LYS A 154 -17.84 9.47 11.87
CA LYS A 154 -18.90 9.90 10.96
C LYS A 154 -18.82 9.15 9.64
N ASN A 155 -20.01 8.85 9.12
CA ASN A 155 -20.20 8.35 7.77
C ASN A 155 -21.00 9.37 6.98
N GLN A 156 -20.46 9.80 5.84
CA GLN A 156 -21.14 10.61 4.87
C GLN A 156 -22.27 9.80 4.20
N THR A 157 -23.35 10.48 3.82
CA THR A 157 -24.43 9.84 3.04
C THR A 157 -23.87 9.21 1.77
N GLY A 158 -24.18 7.94 1.54
CA GLY A 158 -23.72 7.19 0.36
C GLY A 158 -22.43 6.40 0.57
N MET A 159 -21.82 6.45 1.76
CA MET A 159 -20.75 5.51 2.12
C MET A 159 -21.30 4.13 2.40
N SER A 160 -20.62 3.10 1.91
CA SER A 160 -20.96 1.69 2.18
C SER A 160 -19.73 0.80 2.14
N VAL A 161 -19.72 -0.25 2.95
CA VAL A 161 -18.77 -1.34 2.82
C VAL A 161 -19.38 -2.38 1.87
N THR A 162 -18.74 -2.62 0.74
CA THR A 162 -19.23 -3.53 -0.31
C THR A 162 -18.66 -4.94 -0.17
N GLN A 163 -17.52 -5.08 0.50
CA GLN A 163 -16.88 -6.36 0.79
C GLN A 163 -16.03 -6.27 2.05
N GLU A 164 -15.96 -7.34 2.83
CA GLU A 164 -15.16 -7.43 4.06
C GLU A 164 -14.27 -8.67 4.04
N ASN A 165 -13.25 -8.68 4.90
CA ASN A 165 -12.35 -9.82 5.12
C ASN A 165 -11.63 -10.28 3.83
N ILE A 166 -11.29 -9.33 2.96
CA ILE A 166 -10.50 -9.58 1.75
C ILE A 166 -9.09 -9.99 2.18
N SER A 167 -8.58 -11.10 1.68
CA SER A 167 -7.24 -11.58 2.01
C SER A 167 -6.15 -10.73 1.35
N GLY A 168 -5.03 -10.53 2.05
CA GLY A 168 -3.86 -9.84 1.53
C GLY A 168 -3.76 -8.37 1.93
N ASN A 169 -2.80 -7.68 1.32
CA ASN A 169 -2.55 -6.25 1.51
C ASN A 169 -3.13 -5.48 0.31
N PRO A 170 -3.80 -4.33 0.53
CA PRO A 170 -4.27 -3.48 -0.58
C PRO A 170 -3.18 -3.10 -1.59
N ASN A 171 -1.92 -2.93 -1.15
CA ASN A 171 -0.77 -2.67 -2.02
C ASN A 171 -0.17 -3.94 -2.67
N GLY A 172 -0.69 -5.12 -2.36
CA GLY A 172 -0.26 -6.36 -3.00
C GLY A 172 -0.73 -6.39 -4.45
N THR A 173 0.19 -6.42 -5.41
CA THR A 173 -0.18 -6.73 -6.78
C THR A 173 -0.62 -8.19 -6.82
N SER A 174 -1.90 -8.44 -7.11
CA SER A 174 -2.32 -9.76 -7.54
C SER A 174 -1.72 -9.98 -8.92
N SER A 175 -0.62 -10.71 -9.02
CA SER A 175 -0.10 -11.21 -10.30
C SER A 175 -1.04 -12.29 -10.85
N THR A 176 -2.23 -11.91 -11.28
CA THR A 176 -3.02 -12.75 -12.20
C THR A 176 -2.74 -12.30 -13.62
N ASP A 177 -1.54 -12.60 -14.09
CA ASP A 177 -1.24 -12.69 -15.52
C ASP A 177 -2.03 -13.88 -16.08
N ALA A 178 -3.25 -13.63 -16.57
CA ALA A 178 -3.91 -14.56 -17.48
C ALA A 178 -3.35 -14.32 -18.90
N SER A 179 -2.10 -14.71 -19.12
CA SER A 179 -1.61 -14.98 -20.48
C SER A 179 -2.36 -16.21 -21.02
N PRO A 180 -3.03 -16.14 -22.18
CA PRO A 180 -3.69 -17.30 -22.74
C PRO A 180 -2.63 -18.26 -23.28
N SER A 181 -2.27 -19.26 -22.48
CA SER A 181 -1.53 -20.42 -22.98
C SER A 181 -2.50 -21.29 -23.78
N SER A 182 -2.47 -21.13 -25.11
CA SER A 182 -3.11 -22.04 -26.05
C SER A 182 -2.41 -23.41 -25.98
N ALA A 183 -2.98 -24.31 -25.17
CA ALA A 183 -2.59 -25.72 -25.15
C ALA A 183 -3.24 -26.45 -26.32
N THR A 184 -2.47 -26.70 -27.38
CA THR A 184 -2.80 -27.72 -28.39
C THR A 184 -2.48 -29.09 -27.82
N SER A 185 -3.46 -29.98 -27.84
CA SER A 185 -3.38 -31.36 -27.38
C SER A 185 -2.86 -32.30 -28.48
N GLY A 186 -2.03 -33.27 -28.08
CA GLY A 186 -1.96 -34.60 -28.70
C GLY A 186 -0.68 -34.95 -29.45
N GLY A 187 0.18 -35.79 -28.85
CA GLY A 187 1.29 -36.45 -29.54
C GLY A 187 2.09 -37.36 -28.61
N ALA A 188 1.98 -38.67 -28.82
CA ALA A 188 2.39 -39.77 -27.95
C ALA A 188 3.91 -39.86 -27.61
N ALA A 189 4.17 -40.51 -26.47
CA ALA A 189 5.49 -40.87 -25.97
C ALA A 189 6.18 -41.98 -26.77
N SER A 190 7.52 -41.92 -26.86
CA SER A 190 8.40 -43.09 -26.90
C SER A 190 9.83 -42.70 -26.51
N ALA A 191 10.47 -43.60 -25.76
CA ALA A 191 11.70 -43.42 -25.01
C ALA A 191 12.97 -43.77 -25.81
N THR A 192 14.11 -43.17 -25.47
CA THR A 192 15.40 -43.88 -25.23
C THR A 192 16.46 -42.95 -24.61
N PRO A 193 17.40 -43.46 -23.79
CA PRO A 193 18.38 -42.64 -23.05
C PRO A 193 19.76 -42.66 -23.71
N THR A 194 20.52 -41.56 -23.61
CA THR A 194 21.99 -41.59 -23.75
C THR A 194 22.67 -40.56 -22.86
N THR A 195 23.70 -41.06 -22.20
CA THR A 195 24.70 -40.45 -21.32
C THR A 195 25.53 -39.31 -21.94
N GLY A 196 25.97 -38.36 -21.11
CA GLY A 196 27.04 -37.42 -21.47
C GLY A 196 27.29 -36.33 -20.44
N ALA A 197 28.35 -36.48 -19.64
CA ALA A 197 28.88 -35.49 -18.71
C ALA A 197 29.67 -34.38 -19.43
N ALA A 198 29.70 -33.15 -18.89
CA ALA A 198 30.89 -32.31 -18.66
C ALA A 198 30.56 -30.81 -18.47
N THR A 199 30.89 -30.33 -17.28
CA THR A 199 31.52 -29.06 -16.87
C THR A 199 31.75 -27.89 -17.86
N GLN A 200 31.36 -26.71 -17.35
CA GLN A 200 32.02 -25.37 -17.37
C GLN A 200 32.43 -24.71 -18.70
N ALA A 201 31.99 -23.45 -18.87
CA ALA A 201 32.91 -22.33 -19.10
C ALA A 201 32.20 -20.96 -18.91
N LYS A 202 32.86 -20.07 -18.16
CA LYS A 202 32.55 -18.63 -18.08
C LYS A 202 32.96 -17.95 -19.39
N VAL A 203 32.26 -16.89 -19.77
CA VAL A 203 32.84 -15.85 -20.62
C VAL A 203 32.44 -14.48 -20.06
N ALA A 204 33.44 -13.75 -19.58
CA ALA A 204 33.37 -12.32 -19.29
C ALA A 204 33.85 -11.59 -20.55
N SER A 205 33.12 -10.56 -20.98
CA SER A 205 33.53 -9.69 -22.08
C SER A 205 33.58 -8.26 -21.58
N TRP A 206 34.80 -7.77 -21.41
CA TRP A 206 35.18 -6.37 -21.30
C TRP A 206 35.36 -5.83 -22.74
N ALA A 207 34.80 -4.67 -23.03
CA ALA A 207 35.16 -3.89 -24.21
C ALA A 207 35.17 -2.41 -23.87
N LEU A 208 36.38 -1.85 -23.91
CA LEU A 208 36.72 -0.44 -23.83
C LEU A 208 36.25 0.30 -25.09
N GLY A 209 35.85 1.55 -24.93
CA GLY A 209 35.52 2.44 -26.05
C GLY A 209 35.50 3.91 -25.64
N ALA A 210 36.68 4.49 -25.41
CA ALA A 210 36.87 5.92 -25.27
C ALA A 210 37.17 6.53 -26.66
N VAL A 211 36.39 7.52 -27.08
CA VAL A 211 36.81 8.56 -28.05
C VAL A 211 36.18 9.87 -27.60
N GLY A 212 37.02 10.79 -27.13
CA GLY A 212 36.63 12.18 -26.90
C GLY A 212 36.81 13.02 -28.16
N LEU A 213 36.06 14.11 -28.25
CA LEU A 213 36.42 15.30 -29.03
C LEU A 213 35.95 16.54 -28.26
N ALA A 214 36.91 17.39 -27.96
CA ALA A 214 36.78 18.71 -27.36
C ALA A 214 36.61 19.78 -28.45
N GLY A 215 36.02 20.91 -28.06
CA GLY A 215 36.04 22.18 -28.79
C GLY A 215 34.64 22.78 -28.96
N MET A 216 34.38 24.08 -28.79
CA MET A 216 35.19 25.26 -28.43
C MET A 216 34.23 26.30 -27.84
N ALA A 217 34.74 27.15 -26.94
CA ALA A 217 34.08 28.38 -26.49
C ALA A 217 34.03 29.44 -27.61
N LEU A 218 33.02 30.31 -27.58
CA LEU A 218 33.12 31.75 -27.87
C LEU A 218 31.77 32.46 -27.60
N LEU A 219 31.85 33.44 -26.69
CA LEU A 219 30.95 34.58 -26.43
C LEU A 219 29.57 34.30 -25.81
#